data_AF-A0A1E1W2C9-F1
#
_entry.id   AF-A0A1E1W2C9-F1
#
_cell.length_a   1.000
_cell.length_b   1.000
_cell.length_c   1.000
_cell.angle_alpha   90.00
_cell.angle_beta   90.00
_cell.angle_gamma   90.00
#
_symmetry.space_group_name_H-M   'P 1'
#
loop_
_entity.id
_entity.type
_entity.pdbx_description
1 polymer ?
#
loop_
_entity_poly.entity_id
_entity_poly.type
_entity_poly.pdbx_seq_one_letter_code
_entity_poly.pdbx_strand_id
1 'polypeptide(L)'
;MGLNLIETLPRYESYKSVAYRRINKKQGVKKTAYSVATEVEIGNDHKDFLLADYHYERDRILIFASEEAREMIKNQKIFFCDGTFKKCPRPFKQLYVIFCDLGSTEDKNFVVPVAYILLGNKKKETYILMLEMIKSQIPEWNPSKFISDYEQSFIGAVRSVFPLSKHHGCYFHYQNQLWRKAKRLNLKMQNKNRKIVALCTVLPLLPLSRIDDGWDYIVSEIDVVGRDV
;
A
#
# COMPACT_ATOMS: atom_id res chain seq x y z
N MET A 1 -8.51 27.20 30.79
CA MET A 1 -9.88 27.43 30.27
C MET A 1 -10.14 26.85 28.86
N GLY A 2 -9.18 26.20 28.19
CA GLY A 2 -9.35 25.70 26.81
C GLY A 2 -9.47 24.17 26.61
N LEU A 3 -9.18 23.35 27.62
CA LEU A 3 -9.23 21.88 27.50
C LEU A 3 -10.67 21.33 27.44
N ASN A 4 -11.63 22.00 28.09
CA ASN A 4 -13.04 21.61 28.10
C ASN A 4 -13.77 21.84 26.76
N LEU A 5 -13.13 22.52 25.79
CA LEU A 5 -13.69 22.72 24.44
C LEU A 5 -13.44 21.53 23.50
N ILE A 6 -12.48 20.67 23.81
CA ILE A 6 -12.14 19.49 22.98
C ILE A 6 -13.03 18.29 23.35
N GLU A 7 -13.51 18.21 24.60
CA GLU A 7 -14.34 17.11 25.07
C GLU A 7 -15.75 17.07 24.45
N THR A 8 -16.24 18.21 23.96
CA THR A 8 -17.57 18.32 23.33
C THR A 8 -17.56 18.08 21.83
N LEU A 9 -16.37 17.97 21.21
CA LEU A 9 -16.28 17.72 19.78
C LEU A 9 -16.53 16.23 19.50
N PRO A 10 -17.49 15.88 18.62
CA PRO A 10 -17.67 14.50 18.22
C PRO A 10 -16.38 13.95 17.62
N ARG A 11 -16.04 12.70 17.99
CA ARG A 11 -14.88 12.00 17.42
C ARG A 11 -14.92 12.08 15.89
N TYR A 12 -13.76 12.26 15.26
CA TYR A 12 -13.67 12.33 13.79
C TYR A 12 -14.43 11.18 13.11
N GLU A 13 -14.32 9.95 13.64
CA GLU A 13 -15.06 8.76 13.17
C GLU A 13 -16.59 8.96 13.17
N SER A 14 -17.16 9.60 14.19
CA SER A 14 -18.61 9.83 14.29
C SER A 14 -19.08 11.02 13.44
N TYR A 15 -18.26 12.06 13.29
CA TYR A 15 -18.60 13.20 12.42
C TYR A 15 -18.37 12.91 10.94
N LYS A 16 -17.39 12.07 10.60
CA LYS A 16 -17.02 11.72 9.22
C LYS A 16 -18.24 11.28 8.42
N SER A 17 -18.96 10.27 8.90
CA SER A 17 -20.14 9.73 8.23
C SER A 17 -21.28 10.76 8.08
N VAL A 18 -21.36 11.75 8.97
CA VAL A 18 -22.33 12.86 8.87
C VAL A 18 -21.88 13.87 7.81
N ALA A 19 -20.59 14.25 7.81
CA ALA A 19 -20.01 15.15 6.82
C ALA A 19 -20.12 14.60 5.39
N TYR A 20 -19.74 13.33 5.16
CA TYR A 20 -19.88 12.69 3.86
C TYR A 20 -21.35 12.62 3.40
N ARG A 21 -22.29 12.32 4.30
CA ARG A 21 -23.73 12.35 3.96
C ARG A 21 -24.21 13.75 3.57
N ARG A 22 -23.75 14.79 4.28
CA ARG A 22 -24.08 16.19 3.95
C ARG A 22 -23.50 16.60 2.58
N ILE A 23 -22.24 16.26 2.30
CA ILE A 23 -21.60 16.53 1.01
C ILE A 23 -22.35 15.79 -0.11
N ASN A 24 -22.63 14.50 0.05
CA ASN A 24 -23.35 13.70 -0.94
C ASN A 24 -24.77 14.23 -1.18
N LYS A 25 -25.48 14.67 -0.13
CA LYS A 25 -26.80 15.30 -0.26
C LYS A 25 -26.73 16.63 -1.01
N LYS A 26 -25.71 17.47 -0.71
CA LYS A 26 -25.48 18.74 -1.42
C LYS A 26 -25.15 18.54 -2.89
N GLN A 27 -24.43 17.47 -3.22
CA GLN A 27 -24.03 17.09 -4.58
C GLN A 27 -25.09 16.27 -5.32
N GLY A 28 -26.29 16.06 -4.75
CA GLY A 28 -27.36 15.28 -5.39
C GLY A 28 -27.02 13.81 -5.63
N VAL A 29 -26.02 13.26 -4.93
CA VAL A 29 -25.53 11.89 -5.15
C VAL A 29 -26.62 10.90 -4.73
N LYS A 30 -27.19 10.16 -5.70
CA LYS A 30 -28.07 9.02 -5.44
C LYS A 30 -27.30 7.97 -4.62
N LYS A 31 -28.00 7.19 -3.80
CA LYS A 31 -27.37 6.19 -2.90
C LYS A 31 -26.62 5.12 -3.72
N THR A 32 -25.29 5.22 -3.78
CA THR A 32 -24.36 4.40 -4.60
C THR A 32 -23.90 3.10 -3.91
N ALA A 33 -24.79 2.43 -3.19
CA ALA A 33 -24.44 1.15 -2.56
C ALA A 33 -24.69 0.00 -3.54
N TYR A 34 -23.73 -0.25 -4.43
CA TYR A 34 -23.79 -1.37 -5.37
C TYR A 34 -23.41 -2.68 -4.67
N SER A 35 -24.10 -3.77 -5.05
CA SER A 35 -23.82 -5.12 -4.55
C SER A 35 -22.91 -5.91 -5.50
N VAL A 36 -22.92 -5.57 -6.79
CA VAL A 36 -22.12 -6.20 -7.84
C VAL A 36 -21.26 -5.18 -8.57
N ALA A 37 -19.99 -5.51 -8.84
CA ALA A 37 -19.01 -4.55 -9.37
C ALA A 37 -19.36 -4.05 -10.78
N THR A 38 -20.03 -4.89 -11.57
CA THR A 38 -20.52 -4.57 -12.92
C THR A 38 -21.63 -3.51 -12.91
N GLU A 39 -22.37 -3.35 -11.81
CA GLU A 39 -23.45 -2.36 -11.69
C GLU A 39 -22.93 -0.94 -11.35
N VAL A 40 -21.66 -0.81 -10.97
CA VAL A 40 -21.08 0.48 -10.57
C VAL A 40 -21.06 1.43 -11.77
N GLU A 41 -21.72 2.57 -11.66
CA GLU A 41 -21.70 3.59 -12.71
C GLU A 41 -20.57 4.58 -12.46
N ILE A 42 -19.85 4.94 -13.53
CA ILE A 42 -18.81 5.98 -13.49
C ILE A 42 -19.43 7.26 -14.01
N GLY A 43 -19.48 8.28 -13.15
CA GLY A 43 -20.00 9.60 -13.52
C GLY A 43 -19.23 10.21 -14.70
N ASN A 44 -19.94 10.90 -15.59
CA ASN A 44 -19.33 11.50 -16.79
C ASN A 44 -18.17 12.45 -16.44
N ASP A 45 -18.27 13.18 -15.32
CA ASP A 45 -17.26 14.14 -14.84
C ASP A 45 -15.92 13.49 -14.44
N HIS A 46 -15.86 12.15 -14.39
CA HIS A 46 -14.67 11.39 -13.98
C HIS A 46 -14.12 10.48 -15.08
N LYS A 47 -14.69 10.52 -16.29
CA LYS A 47 -14.26 9.69 -17.41
C LYS A 47 -12.85 10.03 -17.88
N ASP A 48 -12.44 11.29 -17.79
CA ASP A 48 -11.09 11.72 -18.19
C ASP A 48 -10.00 11.07 -17.33
N PHE A 49 -10.32 10.74 -16.08
CA PHE A 49 -9.43 10.03 -15.17
C PHE A 49 -9.48 8.52 -15.33
N LEU A 50 -10.51 7.96 -15.98
CA LEU A 50 -10.63 6.52 -16.19
C LEU A 50 -9.63 6.07 -17.26
N LEU A 51 -8.57 5.40 -16.82
CA LEU A 51 -7.55 4.85 -17.71
C LEU A 51 -8.04 3.55 -18.35
N ALA A 52 -8.72 2.70 -17.57
CA ALA A 52 -9.26 1.45 -18.08
C ALA A 52 -10.40 0.90 -17.19
N ASP A 53 -11.32 0.19 -17.84
CA ASP A 53 -12.46 -0.49 -17.23
C ASP A 53 -12.57 -1.89 -17.84
N TYR A 54 -12.21 -2.91 -17.07
CA TYR A 54 -12.31 -4.30 -17.49
C TYR A 54 -13.41 -5.00 -16.72
N HIS A 55 -14.20 -5.79 -17.43
CA HIS A 55 -15.25 -6.62 -16.87
C HIS A 55 -15.18 -8.04 -17.44
N TYR A 56 -15.17 -9.03 -16.55
CA TYR A 56 -15.35 -10.44 -16.91
C TYR A 56 -16.18 -11.15 -15.85
N GLU A 57 -17.30 -11.72 -16.27
CA GLU A 57 -18.33 -12.27 -15.39
C GLU A 57 -18.73 -11.30 -14.27
N ARG A 58 -18.32 -11.58 -13.02
CA ARG A 58 -18.62 -10.77 -11.84
C ARG A 58 -17.41 -9.96 -11.35
N ASP A 59 -16.23 -10.17 -11.93
CA ASP A 59 -15.03 -9.42 -11.61
C ASP A 59 -14.94 -8.18 -12.51
N ARG A 60 -14.57 -7.06 -11.89
CA ARG A 60 -14.32 -5.79 -12.59
C ARG A 60 -13.05 -5.18 -12.03
N ILE A 61 -12.27 -4.56 -12.91
CA ILE A 61 -11.08 -3.78 -12.58
C ILE A 61 -11.33 -2.36 -13.11
N LEU A 62 -11.31 -1.38 -12.22
CA LEU A 62 -11.36 0.04 -12.59
C LEU A 62 -10.02 0.68 -12.27
N ILE A 63 -9.38 1.29 -13.26
CA ILE A 63 -8.10 1.95 -13.12
C ILE A 63 -8.28 3.43 -13.43
N PHE A 64 -7.92 4.27 -12.48
CA PHE A 64 -7.96 5.73 -12.61
C PHE A 64 -6.55 6.31 -12.58
N ALA A 65 -6.21 7.10 -13.58
CA ALA A 65 -4.96 7.87 -13.69
C ALA A 65 -5.20 9.11 -14.56
N SER A 66 -4.87 10.30 -14.03
CA SER A 66 -4.92 11.55 -14.78
C SER A 66 -3.86 11.58 -15.88
N GLU A 67 -3.96 12.52 -16.82
CA GLU A 67 -2.97 12.68 -17.87
C GLU A 67 -1.57 12.97 -17.33
N GLU A 68 -1.46 13.85 -16.32
CA GLU A 68 -0.20 14.16 -15.65
C GLU A 68 0.39 12.94 -14.96
N ALA A 69 -0.47 12.14 -14.31
CA ALA A 69 -0.04 10.92 -13.66
C ALA A 69 0.46 9.87 -14.66
N ARG A 70 -0.15 9.77 -15.85
CA ARG A 70 0.34 8.92 -16.94
C ARG A 70 1.72 9.37 -17.40
N GLU A 71 1.95 10.68 -17.53
CA GLU A 71 3.26 11.21 -17.90
C GLU A 71 4.33 10.91 -16.83
N MET A 72 3.96 10.98 -15.54
CA MET A 72 4.84 10.52 -14.46
C MET A 72 5.14 9.02 -14.56
N ILE A 73 4.14 8.19 -14.87
CA ILE A 73 4.32 6.74 -15.02
C ILE A 73 5.31 6.41 -16.15
N LYS A 74 5.27 7.14 -17.27
CA LYS A 74 6.23 6.94 -18.39
C LYS A 74 7.67 7.21 -17.98
N ASN A 75 7.88 8.31 -17.26
CA ASN A 75 9.22 8.87 -17.03
C ASN A 75 9.91 8.33 -15.77
N GLN A 76 9.14 7.92 -14.75
CA GLN A 76 9.70 7.46 -13.49
C GLN A 76 10.09 5.99 -13.50
N LYS A 77 11.01 5.62 -12.60
CA LYS A 77 11.60 4.28 -12.54
C LYS A 77 11.30 3.51 -11.26
N ILE A 78 10.97 4.21 -10.17
CA ILE A 78 10.71 3.60 -8.87
C ILE A 78 9.24 3.81 -8.52
N PHE A 79 8.56 2.70 -8.27
CA PHE A 79 7.14 2.69 -7.94
C PHE A 79 6.91 2.02 -6.59
N PHE A 80 6.02 2.60 -5.80
CA PHE A 80 5.52 2.01 -4.57
C PHE A 80 4.08 1.54 -4.77
N CYS A 81 3.71 0.43 -4.18
CA CYS A 81 2.39 -0.16 -4.36
C CYS A 81 1.82 -0.61 -3.02
N ASP A 82 0.60 -0.20 -2.72
CA ASP A 82 -0.09 -0.54 -1.47
C ASP A 82 -1.57 -0.82 -1.69
N GLY A 83 -2.08 -1.82 -0.97
CA GLY A 83 -3.46 -2.26 -1.04
C GLY A 83 -4.22 -1.98 0.26
N THR A 84 -5.27 -1.17 0.20
CA THR A 84 -6.13 -0.87 1.35
C THR A 84 -7.52 -1.49 1.25
N PHE A 85 -7.92 -2.20 2.31
CA PHE A 85 -9.19 -2.94 2.37
C PHE A 85 -10.30 -2.17 3.11
N LYS A 86 -9.94 -1.56 4.25
CA LYS A 86 -10.92 -0.89 5.14
C LYS A 86 -11.60 0.32 4.50
N LYS A 87 -10.98 0.92 3.48
CA LYS A 87 -11.47 2.11 2.78
C LYS A 87 -11.91 1.82 1.35
N CYS A 88 -11.92 0.54 0.94
CA CYS A 88 -12.37 0.17 -0.39
C CYS A 88 -13.89 0.35 -0.52
N PRO A 89 -14.39 1.03 -1.56
CA PRO A 89 -15.82 1.13 -1.80
C PRO A 89 -16.39 -0.25 -2.17
N ARG A 90 -17.50 -0.63 -1.54
CA ARG A 90 -18.26 -1.80 -1.99
C ARG A 90 -18.76 -1.55 -3.43
N PRO A 91 -18.76 -2.58 -4.28
CA PRO A 91 -18.60 -4.01 -3.97
C PRO A 91 -17.18 -4.55 -4.13
N PHE A 92 -16.23 -3.71 -4.53
CA PHE A 92 -14.82 -4.07 -4.63
C PHE A 92 -14.25 -4.50 -3.27
N LYS A 93 -13.18 -5.29 -3.30
CA LYS A 93 -12.57 -5.85 -2.09
C LYS A 93 -11.28 -5.13 -1.71
N GLN A 94 -10.64 -4.46 -2.66
CA GLN A 94 -9.39 -3.76 -2.44
C GLN A 94 -9.33 -2.48 -3.29
N LEU A 95 -8.92 -1.38 -2.66
CA LEU A 95 -8.40 -0.21 -3.35
C LEU A 95 -6.88 -0.38 -3.37
N TYR A 96 -6.31 -0.53 -4.55
CA TYR A 96 -4.88 -0.60 -4.77
C TYR A 96 -4.39 0.75 -5.28
N VAL A 97 -3.26 1.23 -4.76
CA VAL A 97 -2.70 2.53 -5.15
C VAL A 97 -1.26 2.34 -5.59
N ILE A 98 -0.94 2.87 -6.76
CA ILE A 98 0.42 2.94 -7.28
C ILE A 98 0.91 4.37 -7.08
N PHE A 99 2.09 4.50 -6.49
CA PHE A 99 2.81 5.74 -6.31
C PHE A 99 4.10 5.70 -7.12
N CYS A 100 4.59 6.85 -7.56
CA CYS A 100 5.93 6.97 -8.13
C CYS A 100 6.81 7.87 -7.27
N ASP A 101 8.11 7.59 -7.29
CA ASP A 101 9.13 8.50 -6.77
C ASP A 101 9.45 9.54 -7.85
N LEU A 102 9.37 10.83 -7.50
CA LEU A 102 9.71 11.96 -8.38
C LEU A 102 11.15 12.48 -8.15
N GLY A 103 11.96 11.75 -7.38
CA GLY A 103 13.34 12.14 -7.08
C GLY A 103 13.54 12.45 -5.60
N SER A 104 13.16 11.51 -4.72
CA SER A 104 13.42 11.60 -3.29
C SER A 104 14.93 11.72 -3.01
N THR A 105 15.31 12.62 -2.11
CA THR A 105 16.66 12.82 -1.61
C THR A 105 16.77 12.30 -0.18
N GLU A 106 17.97 12.32 0.40
CA GLU A 106 18.18 11.90 1.80
C GLU A 106 17.29 12.69 2.79
N ASP A 107 17.04 13.96 2.51
CA ASP A 107 16.28 14.86 3.39
C ASP A 107 14.81 15.02 2.99
N LYS A 108 14.40 14.57 1.79
CA LYS A 108 13.06 14.85 1.25
C LYS A 108 12.50 13.69 0.45
N ASN A 109 11.29 13.28 0.82
CA ASN A 109 10.53 12.28 0.08
C ASN A 109 9.56 12.97 -0.88
N PHE A 110 9.69 12.69 -2.18
CA PHE A 110 8.81 13.19 -3.23
C PHE A 110 8.07 12.02 -3.88
N VAL A 111 7.14 11.44 -3.13
CA VAL A 111 6.34 10.29 -3.59
C VAL A 111 4.89 10.71 -3.76
N VAL A 112 4.33 10.50 -4.94
CA VAL A 112 2.95 10.90 -5.28
C VAL A 112 2.14 9.73 -5.82
N PRO A 113 0.83 9.64 -5.50
CA PRO A 113 -0.05 8.64 -6.10
C PRO A 113 -0.26 8.94 -7.57
N VAL A 114 -0.12 7.93 -8.43
CA VAL A 114 -0.27 8.06 -9.89
C VAL A 114 -1.37 7.15 -10.46
N ALA A 115 -1.79 6.13 -9.73
CA ALA A 115 -2.97 5.36 -10.13
C ALA A 115 -3.75 4.87 -8.91
N TYR A 116 -5.08 4.92 -9.02
CA TYR A 116 -6.02 4.34 -8.07
C TYR A 116 -6.78 3.22 -8.77
N ILE A 117 -6.76 2.02 -8.18
CA ILE A 117 -7.31 0.82 -8.81
C ILE A 117 -8.30 0.15 -7.87
N LEU A 118 -9.51 -0.12 -8.35
CA LEU A 118 -10.50 -0.90 -7.64
C LEU A 118 -10.47 -2.34 -8.14
N LEU A 119 -10.19 -3.28 -7.23
CA LEU A 119 -10.04 -4.70 -7.52
C LEU A 119 -11.12 -5.54 -6.82
N GLY A 120 -11.64 -6.54 -7.55
CA GLY A 120 -12.61 -7.51 -7.04
C GLY A 120 -12.01 -8.55 -6.10
N ASN A 121 -10.70 -8.83 -6.19
CA ASN A 121 -10.00 -9.84 -5.39
C ASN A 121 -8.48 -9.55 -5.35
N LYS A 122 -7.69 -10.43 -4.72
CA LYS A 122 -6.22 -10.31 -4.57
C LYS A 122 -5.45 -11.44 -5.26
N LYS A 123 -6.04 -12.08 -6.26
CA LYS A 123 -5.41 -13.19 -6.97
C LYS A 123 -4.25 -12.66 -7.80
N LYS A 124 -3.23 -13.49 -8.00
CA LYS A 124 -2.07 -13.14 -8.83
C LYS A 124 -2.52 -12.76 -10.25
N GLU A 125 -3.47 -13.49 -10.81
CA GLU A 125 -4.02 -13.30 -12.15
C GLU A 125 -4.70 -11.92 -12.28
N THR A 126 -5.39 -11.47 -11.23
CA THR A 126 -6.01 -10.14 -11.19
C THR A 126 -4.96 -9.03 -11.16
N TYR A 127 -3.83 -9.20 -10.44
CA TYR A 127 -2.74 -8.24 -10.49
C TYR A 127 -1.98 -8.25 -11.83
N ILE A 128 -1.80 -9.42 -12.45
CA ILE A 128 -1.22 -9.52 -13.79
C ILE A 128 -2.06 -8.70 -14.76
N LEU A 129 -3.37 -8.98 -14.80
CA LEU A 129 -4.30 -8.27 -15.69
C LEU A 129 -4.30 -6.76 -15.41
N MET A 130 -4.34 -6.34 -14.14
CA MET A 130 -4.23 -4.92 -13.78
C MET A 130 -2.95 -4.27 -14.34
N LEU A 131 -1.79 -4.90 -14.14
CA LEU A 131 -0.50 -4.35 -14.60
C LEU A 131 -0.39 -4.34 -16.13
N GLU A 132 -0.87 -5.40 -16.80
CA GLU A 132 -0.91 -5.49 -18.26
C GLU A 132 -1.83 -4.43 -18.86
N MET A 133 -2.99 -4.19 -18.25
CA MET A 133 -3.89 -3.13 -18.68
C MET A 133 -3.23 -1.75 -18.61
N ILE A 134 -2.59 -1.41 -17.49
CA ILE A 134 -1.87 -0.13 -17.36
C ILE A 134 -0.76 -0.03 -18.42
N LYS A 135 0.02 -1.10 -18.58
CA LYS A 135 1.11 -1.17 -19.59
C LYS A 135 0.59 -1.07 -21.02
N SER A 136 -0.59 -1.59 -21.32
CA SER A 136 -1.21 -1.46 -22.64
C SER A 136 -1.63 -0.02 -22.95
N GLN A 137 -2.06 0.73 -21.91
CA GLN A 137 -2.44 2.14 -22.03
C GLN A 137 -1.23 3.07 -21.97
N ILE A 138 -0.12 2.63 -21.36
CA ILE A 138 1.12 3.37 -21.21
C ILE A 138 2.30 2.45 -21.61
N PRO A 139 2.51 2.21 -22.92
CA PRO A 139 3.53 1.27 -23.40
C PRO A 139 4.97 1.64 -22.99
N GLU A 140 5.23 2.92 -22.75
CA GLU A 140 6.52 3.44 -22.30
C GLU A 140 6.79 3.19 -20.82
N TRP A 141 5.80 2.68 -20.06
CA TRP A 141 5.98 2.36 -18.66
C TRP A 141 7.04 1.26 -18.49
N ASN A 142 8.23 1.68 -18.10
CA ASN A 142 9.39 0.82 -17.95
C ASN A 142 10.05 1.03 -16.57
N PRO A 143 9.44 0.47 -15.51
CA PRO A 143 9.93 0.59 -14.14
C PRO A 143 11.22 -0.20 -13.94
N SER A 144 12.17 0.36 -13.19
CA SER A 144 13.37 -0.39 -12.74
C SER A 144 13.13 -1.09 -11.40
N LYS A 145 12.22 -0.56 -10.58
CA LYS A 145 11.99 -1.02 -9.22
C LYS A 145 10.53 -0.89 -8.79
N PHE A 146 10.01 -1.95 -8.18
CA PHE A 146 8.77 -1.93 -7.41
C PHE A 146 9.06 -2.14 -5.92
N ILE A 147 8.33 -1.42 -5.09
CA ILE A 147 8.37 -1.55 -3.63
C ILE A 147 6.94 -1.74 -3.13
N SER A 148 6.63 -2.90 -2.56
CA SER A 148 5.29 -3.18 -2.02
C SER A 148 5.38 -3.88 -0.67
N ASP A 149 4.24 -4.18 -0.07
CA ASP A 149 4.21 -5.19 0.98
C ASP A 149 4.68 -6.57 0.45
N TYR A 150 4.75 -7.55 1.35
CA TYR A 150 5.27 -8.88 1.07
C TYR A 150 4.22 -9.83 0.47
N GLU A 151 3.21 -9.29 -0.23
CA GLU A 151 2.12 -10.08 -0.81
C GLU A 151 2.59 -10.86 -2.05
N GLN A 152 2.66 -12.19 -1.92
CA GLN A 152 3.23 -13.07 -2.96
C GLN A 152 2.48 -13.00 -4.30
N SER A 153 1.16 -12.79 -4.28
CA SER A 153 0.33 -12.60 -5.47
C SER A 153 0.79 -11.39 -6.29
N PHE A 154 1.00 -10.24 -5.64
CA PHE A 154 1.49 -9.04 -6.31
C PHE A 154 2.95 -9.18 -6.76
N ILE A 155 3.84 -9.72 -5.91
CA ILE A 155 5.24 -9.98 -6.26
C ILE A 155 5.33 -10.88 -7.49
N GLY A 156 4.53 -11.95 -7.51
CA GLY A 156 4.44 -12.88 -8.62
C GLY A 156 3.94 -12.20 -9.90
N ALA A 157 2.98 -11.28 -9.80
CA ALA A 157 2.47 -10.54 -10.94
C ALA A 157 3.51 -9.56 -11.52
N VAL A 158 4.20 -8.80 -10.66
CA VAL A 158 5.30 -7.92 -11.09
C VAL A 158 6.37 -8.70 -11.85
N ARG A 159 6.78 -9.86 -11.33
CA ARG A 159 7.77 -10.73 -12.01
C ARG A 159 7.29 -11.23 -13.37
N SER A 160 5.99 -11.48 -13.52
CA SER A 160 5.40 -11.91 -14.79
C SER A 160 5.33 -10.78 -15.82
N VAL A 161 4.89 -9.57 -15.43
CA VAL A 161 4.64 -8.45 -16.36
C VAL A 161 5.89 -7.59 -16.62
N PHE A 162 6.77 -7.49 -15.62
CA PHE A 162 8.00 -6.70 -15.63
C PHE A 162 9.20 -7.54 -15.14
N PRO A 163 9.63 -8.56 -15.91
CA PRO A 163 10.67 -9.50 -15.47
C PRO A 163 12.05 -8.86 -15.23
N LEU A 164 12.30 -7.68 -15.83
CA LEU A 164 13.56 -6.93 -15.66
C LEU A 164 13.54 -5.99 -14.44
N SER A 165 12.38 -5.73 -13.84
CA SER A 165 12.26 -4.85 -12.67
C SER A 165 12.65 -5.58 -11.40
N LYS A 166 13.34 -4.89 -10.50
CA LYS A 166 13.62 -5.40 -9.16
C LYS A 166 12.40 -5.22 -8.27
N HIS A 167 12.04 -6.25 -7.52
CA HIS A 167 11.04 -6.11 -6.44
C HIS A 167 11.76 -6.03 -5.09
N HIS A 168 11.40 -5.04 -4.28
CA HIS A 168 11.83 -4.94 -2.89
C HIS A 168 10.61 -4.94 -1.96
N GLY A 169 10.80 -5.54 -0.79
CA GLY A 169 9.84 -5.44 0.30
C GLY A 169 9.88 -4.05 0.94
N CYS A 170 8.71 -3.52 1.29
CA CYS A 170 8.57 -2.27 1.99
C CYS A 170 9.15 -2.37 3.42
N TYR A 171 10.12 -1.54 3.73
CA TYR A 171 10.79 -1.50 5.04
C TYR A 171 9.80 -1.22 6.18
N PHE A 172 8.90 -0.25 6.02
CA PHE A 172 7.87 0.05 7.01
C PHE A 172 7.01 -1.18 7.35
N HIS A 173 6.60 -1.95 6.34
CA HIS A 173 5.84 -3.17 6.54
C HIS A 173 6.67 -4.27 7.22
N TYR A 174 7.94 -4.41 6.86
CA TYR A 174 8.87 -5.33 7.52
C TYR A 174 9.00 -5.03 9.02
N GLN A 175 9.31 -3.79 9.38
CA GLN A 175 9.46 -3.38 10.78
C GLN A 175 8.17 -3.63 11.58
N ASN A 176 7.03 -3.25 11.02
CA ASN A 176 5.73 -3.46 11.65
C ASN A 176 5.41 -4.95 11.87
N GLN A 177 5.78 -5.82 10.93
CA GLN A 177 5.59 -7.26 11.08
C GLN A 177 6.45 -7.83 12.21
N LEU A 178 7.70 -7.40 12.36
CA LEU A 178 8.57 -7.81 13.46
C LEU A 178 7.98 -7.41 14.82
N TRP A 179 7.55 -6.15 14.97
CA TRP A 179 6.92 -5.68 16.22
C TRP A 179 5.61 -6.42 16.53
N ARG A 180 4.79 -6.69 15.52
CA ARG A 180 3.55 -7.49 15.68
C ARG A 180 3.86 -8.93 16.08
N LYS A 181 4.89 -9.54 15.49
CA LYS A 181 5.33 -10.90 15.83
C LYS A 181 5.85 -10.96 17.27
N ALA A 182 6.68 -10.00 17.68
CA ALA A 182 7.16 -9.90 19.05
C ALA A 182 6.02 -9.83 20.07
N LYS A 183 5.02 -8.97 19.80
CA LYS A 183 3.80 -8.89 20.63
C LYS A 183 3.04 -10.22 20.69
N ARG A 184 2.88 -10.92 19.55
CA ARG A 184 2.18 -12.21 19.49
C ARG A 184 2.91 -13.32 20.26
N LEU A 185 4.24 -13.26 20.30
CA LEU A 185 5.06 -14.17 21.09
C LEU A 185 5.05 -13.83 22.59
N ASN A 186 4.28 -12.82 23.02
CA ASN A 186 4.26 -12.33 24.39
C ASN A 186 5.67 -11.98 24.92
N LEU A 187 6.57 -11.53 24.04
CA LEU A 187 7.86 -11.03 24.48
C LEU A 187 7.58 -9.83 25.40
N LYS A 188 7.88 -9.99 26.69
CA LYS A 188 7.75 -8.91 27.66
C LYS A 188 8.59 -7.76 27.11
N MET A 189 7.95 -6.65 26.76
CA MET A 189 8.58 -5.46 26.16
C MET A 189 9.42 -4.67 27.19
N GLN A 190 10.16 -5.40 28.03
CA GLN A 190 11.26 -4.90 28.83
C GLN A 190 12.37 -4.40 27.89
N ASN A 191 13.22 -3.50 28.40
CA ASN A 191 14.24 -2.81 27.60
C ASN A 191 15.09 -3.76 26.73
N LYS A 192 15.45 -4.94 27.24
CA LYS A 192 16.28 -5.94 26.52
C LYS A 192 15.58 -6.55 25.28
N ASN A 193 14.37 -7.11 25.45
CA ASN A 193 13.61 -7.68 24.31
C ASN A 193 13.26 -6.61 23.27
N ARG A 194 12.96 -5.39 23.73
CA ARG A 194 12.74 -4.26 22.83
C ARG A 194 14.00 -3.93 22.02
N LYS A 195 15.19 -3.95 22.64
CA LYS A 195 16.47 -3.77 21.94
C LYS A 195 16.67 -4.83 20.86
N ILE A 196 16.47 -6.11 21.19
CA ILE A 196 16.61 -7.22 20.22
C ILE A 196 15.68 -7.03 19.02
N VAL A 197 14.40 -6.75 19.26
CA VAL A 197 13.46 -6.52 18.14
C VAL A 197 13.84 -5.29 17.32
N ALA A 198 14.32 -4.22 17.96
CA ALA A 198 14.82 -3.04 17.24
C ALA A 198 16.05 -3.36 16.38
N LEU A 199 16.99 -4.16 16.88
CA LEU A 199 18.15 -4.61 16.08
C LEU A 199 17.70 -5.45 14.87
N CYS A 200 16.77 -6.39 15.05
CA CYS A 200 16.19 -7.13 13.93
C CYS A 200 15.53 -6.21 12.88
N THR A 201 14.95 -5.09 13.32
CA THR A 201 14.32 -4.13 12.39
C THR A 201 15.32 -3.39 11.53
N VAL A 202 16.55 -3.18 11.99
CA VAL A 202 17.60 -2.47 11.23
C VAL A 202 18.57 -3.42 10.52
N LEU A 203 18.51 -4.72 10.79
CA LEU A 203 19.38 -5.73 10.17
C LEU A 203 19.43 -5.65 8.63
N PRO A 204 18.32 -5.44 7.90
CA PRO A 204 18.36 -5.32 6.44
C PRO A 204 19.03 -4.03 5.92
N LEU A 205 19.36 -3.09 6.80
CA LEU A 205 20.07 -1.86 6.44
C LEU A 205 21.59 -2.04 6.44
N LEU A 206 22.09 -3.18 6.93
CA LEU A 206 23.51 -3.50 6.83
C LEU A 206 23.90 -3.81 5.38
N PRO A 207 25.16 -3.55 4.98
CA PRO A 207 25.71 -4.12 3.76
C PRO A 207 25.50 -5.64 3.75
N LEU A 208 25.21 -6.21 2.58
CA LEU A 208 24.93 -7.66 2.45
C LEU A 208 26.00 -8.53 3.11
N SER A 209 27.27 -8.15 2.99
CA SER A 209 28.41 -8.87 3.58
C SER A 209 28.51 -8.79 5.11
N ARG A 210 27.69 -7.97 5.77
CA ARG A 210 27.68 -7.75 7.22
C ARG A 210 26.37 -8.23 7.86
N ILE A 211 25.44 -8.79 7.09
CA ILE A 211 24.17 -9.29 7.63
C ILE A 211 24.42 -10.44 8.60
N ASP A 212 25.32 -11.36 8.27
CA ASP A 212 25.65 -12.49 9.14
C ASP A 212 26.29 -12.02 10.45
N ASP A 213 27.29 -11.13 10.39
CA ASP A 213 27.88 -10.50 11.59
C ASP A 213 26.82 -9.78 12.45
N GLY A 214 25.89 -9.07 11.81
CA GLY A 214 24.81 -8.36 12.49
C GLY A 214 23.83 -9.32 13.16
N TRP A 215 23.56 -10.46 12.54
CA TRP A 215 22.74 -11.52 13.11
C TRP A 215 23.44 -12.18 14.29
N ASP A 216 24.72 -12.53 14.16
CA ASP A 216 25.53 -13.10 15.25
C ASP A 216 25.60 -12.16 16.45
N TYR A 217 25.74 -10.85 16.20
CA TYR A 217 25.65 -9.83 17.25
C TYR A 217 24.29 -9.86 17.97
N ILE A 218 23.18 -9.92 17.22
CA ILE A 218 21.83 -10.00 17.81
C ILE A 218 21.68 -11.28 18.66
N VAL A 219 22.18 -12.42 18.18
CA VAL A 219 22.12 -13.68 18.91
C VAL A 219 22.95 -13.62 20.19
N SER A 220 24.13 -13.02 20.16
CA SER A 220 24.96 -12.86 21.36
C SER A 220 24.27 -12.04 22.47
N GLU A 221 23.45 -11.06 22.10
CA GLU A 221 22.64 -10.27 23.04
C GLU A 221 21.50 -11.07 23.67
N ILE A 222 21.11 -12.21 23.07
CA ILE A 222 20.16 -13.17 23.61
C ILE A 222 20.88 -14.15 24.57
N ASP A 223 22.06 -14.65 24.22
CA ASP A 223 22.78 -15.67 25.01
C ASP A 223 23.31 -15.16 26.36
N VAL A 224 23.58 -13.85 26.48
CA VAL A 224 23.85 -13.20 27.76
C VAL A 224 22.65 -13.31 28.73
N VAL A 225 21.43 -13.53 28.22
CA VAL A 225 20.20 -13.64 29.01
C VAL A 225 19.99 -15.04 29.61
N GLY A 226 20.57 -16.09 29.02
CA GLY A 226 20.41 -17.47 29.49
C GLY A 226 21.27 -17.86 30.70
N ARG A 227 22.18 -16.99 31.15
CA ARG A 227 23.09 -17.25 32.29
C ARG A 227 22.73 -16.51 33.58
N ASP A 228 21.71 -15.66 33.54
CA ASP A 228 21.24 -14.86 34.69
C ASP A 228 19.85 -15.34 35.20
N VAL A 229 19.54 -16.63 35.07
CA VAL A 229 18.35 -17.28 35.67
C VAL A 229 18.78 -18.44 36.55
#